data_AF-A0A920N057-F1
#
_entry.id   AF-A0A920N057-F1
#
_cell.length_a   1.000
_cell.length_b   1.000
_cell.length_c   1.000
_cell.angle_alpha   90.00
_cell.angle_beta   90.00
_cell.angle_gamma   90.00
#
_symmetry.space_group_name_H-M   'P 1'
#
loop_
_entity.id
_entity.type
_entity.pdbx_description
1 polymer ?
#
loop_
_entity_poly.entity_id
_entity_poly.type
_entity_poly.pdbx_seq_one_letter_code
_entity_poly.pdbx_strand_id
1 'polypeptide(L)'
;MTGSIDNRLAPLASHFAPRAKYLIQLFMPGGPSQVDTFDHKPLLKKHAGQRPQLVDRKSLRNTKGGLFPSPFGFKQYGETGKWVSDLFPHVAQHVDELCFIHSMHTNIPEHAGAILMMNLGHLQQSRPSLGSWLVYGLGTENQDLPGFVAMSPRAQPVASSPTGAIRSCPAPTPAPTSTSPR
;
A
#
# COMPACT_ATOMS: atom_id res chain seq x y z
N MET A 1 -28.16 -7.88 -35.14
CA MET A 1 -26.91 -8.48 -34.62
C MET A 1 -26.63 -7.85 -33.27
N THR A 2 -27.19 -8.42 -32.21
CA THR A 2 -26.96 -8.02 -30.82
C THR A 2 -25.61 -8.59 -30.39
N GLY A 3 -24.57 -7.77 -30.38
CA GLY A 3 -23.27 -8.17 -29.84
C GLY A 3 -23.45 -8.56 -28.38
N SER A 4 -23.18 -9.83 -28.08
CA SER A 4 -22.95 -10.30 -26.72
C SER A 4 -21.99 -9.30 -26.06
N ILE A 5 -22.38 -8.72 -24.93
CA ILE A 5 -21.43 -7.99 -24.10
C ILE A 5 -20.51 -9.08 -23.56
N ASP A 6 -19.41 -9.33 -24.26
CA ASP A 6 -18.33 -10.18 -23.80
C ASP A 6 -18.08 -9.81 -22.35
N ASN A 7 -18.17 -10.79 -21.47
CA ASN A 7 -17.94 -10.58 -20.06
C ASN A 7 -16.46 -10.24 -19.85
N ARG A 8 -16.14 -8.94 -19.98
CA ARG A 8 -14.76 -8.43 -20.04
C ARG A 8 -13.96 -8.68 -18.77
N LEU A 9 -14.61 -9.11 -17.69
CA LEU A 9 -14.00 -9.41 -16.40
C LEU A 9 -14.19 -10.87 -15.98
N ALA A 10 -14.57 -11.77 -16.90
CA ALA A 10 -14.56 -13.20 -16.62
C ALA A 10 -13.16 -13.65 -16.14
N PRO A 11 -13.06 -14.64 -15.23
CA PRO A 11 -11.78 -15.11 -14.74
C PRO A 11 -10.82 -15.49 -15.87
N LEU A 12 -9.61 -14.97 -15.82
CA LEU A 12 -8.57 -15.22 -16.80
C LEU A 12 -7.64 -16.33 -16.32
N ALA A 13 -7.18 -17.18 -17.25
CA ALA A 13 -6.16 -18.17 -16.95
C ALA A 13 -4.84 -17.45 -16.60
N SER A 14 -4.30 -17.74 -15.42
CA SER A 14 -3.02 -17.20 -14.99
C SER A 14 -1.85 -17.84 -15.74
N HIS A 15 -0.76 -17.10 -15.92
CA HIS A 15 0.47 -17.62 -16.56
C HIS A 15 1.09 -18.82 -15.81
N PHE A 16 0.87 -18.90 -14.50
CA PHE A 16 1.32 -19.99 -13.64
C PHE A 16 0.15 -20.53 -12.83
N ALA A 17 0.19 -21.81 -12.48
CA ALA A 17 -0.80 -22.40 -11.60
C ALA A 17 -0.76 -21.70 -10.22
N PRO A 18 -1.89 -21.17 -9.72
CA PRO A 18 -1.92 -20.45 -8.44
C PRO A 18 -1.68 -21.42 -7.28
N ARG A 19 -0.80 -21.05 -6.35
CA ARG A 19 -0.58 -21.81 -5.10
C ARG A 19 -1.49 -21.39 -3.95
N ALA A 20 -2.07 -20.18 -4.04
CA ALA A 20 -2.98 -19.63 -3.04
C ALA A 20 -4.29 -19.21 -3.72
N LYS A 21 -5.41 -19.46 -3.03
CA LYS A 21 -6.75 -19.09 -3.51
C LYS A 21 -7.18 -17.69 -3.06
N TYR A 22 -6.75 -17.27 -1.88
CA TYR A 22 -7.14 -16.00 -1.27
C TYR A 22 -5.92 -15.26 -0.75
N LEU A 23 -5.92 -13.94 -0.92
CA LEU A 23 -4.89 -13.04 -0.39
C LEU A 23 -5.55 -12.01 0.52
N ILE A 24 -5.10 -11.97 1.78
CA ILE A 24 -5.51 -10.95 2.75
C ILE A 24 -4.32 -10.01 2.93
N GLN A 25 -4.49 -8.76 2.47
CA GLN A 25 -3.49 -7.72 2.65
C GLN A 25 -3.90 -6.79 3.78
N LEU A 26 -3.10 -6.73 4.84
CA LEU A 26 -3.27 -5.79 5.94
C LEU A 26 -2.28 -4.64 5.76
N PHE A 27 -2.78 -3.47 5.34
CA PHE A 27 -1.99 -2.25 5.30
C PHE A 27 -2.35 -1.37 6.50
N MET A 28 -1.38 -1.17 7.41
CA MET A 28 -1.59 -0.49 8.69
C MET A 28 -0.89 0.88 8.70
N PRO A 29 -1.55 1.96 8.26
CA PRO A 29 -0.99 3.31 8.36
C PRO A 29 -0.82 3.68 9.84
N GLY A 30 0.39 4.07 10.23
CA GLY A 30 0.73 4.33 11.64
C GLY A 30 1.10 3.07 12.44
N GLY A 31 1.34 1.94 11.76
CA GLY A 31 1.91 0.75 12.38
C GLY A 31 3.31 0.97 12.97
N PRO A 32 3.83 -0.01 13.72
CA PRO A 32 5.14 0.08 14.36
C PRO A 32 6.26 0.20 13.33
N SER A 33 7.35 0.85 13.73
CA SER A 33 8.52 1.02 12.87
C SER A 33 9.15 -0.33 12.49
N GLN A 34 9.56 -0.47 11.24
CA GLN A 34 10.22 -1.70 10.76
C GLN A 34 11.51 -2.03 11.55
N VAL A 35 12.27 -1.00 11.95
CA VAL A 35 13.51 -1.17 12.72
C VAL A 35 13.28 -1.54 14.19
N ASP A 36 12.02 -1.42 14.64
CA ASP A 36 11.57 -1.80 15.97
C ASP A 36 10.88 -3.18 15.98
N THR A 37 10.68 -3.80 14.81
CA THR A 37 9.93 -5.06 14.66
C THR A 37 10.82 -6.19 14.15
N PHE A 38 11.07 -6.25 12.84
CA PHE A 38 11.73 -7.37 12.16
C PHE A 38 12.98 -6.96 11.40
N ASP A 39 13.44 -5.71 11.47
CA ASP A 39 14.66 -5.24 10.79
C ASP A 39 15.67 -4.72 11.83
N HIS A 40 16.34 -5.66 12.52
CA HIS A 40 17.30 -5.32 13.56
C HIS A 40 18.52 -4.58 12.97
N LYS A 41 18.67 -3.30 13.32
CA LYS A 41 19.77 -2.45 12.89
C LYS A 41 20.66 -2.03 14.07
N PRO A 42 21.64 -2.85 14.49
CA PRO A 42 22.47 -2.57 15.66
C PRO A 42 23.30 -1.27 15.52
N LEU A 43 23.61 -0.88 14.29
CA LEU A 43 24.33 0.37 14.00
C LEU A 43 23.55 1.64 14.40
N LEU A 44 22.22 1.58 14.54
CA LEU A 44 21.43 2.72 15.02
C LEU A 44 21.83 3.14 16.44
N LYS A 45 22.22 2.19 17.29
CA LYS A 45 22.73 2.47 18.63
C LYS A 45 24.09 3.16 18.60
N LYS A 46 24.96 2.75 17.69
CA LYS A 46 26.29 3.35 17.51
C LYS A 46 26.21 4.80 17.01
N HIS A 47 25.25 5.09 16.15
CA HIS A 47 25.08 6.39 15.51
C HIS A 47 23.92 7.21 16.11
N ALA A 48 23.49 6.88 17.33
CA ALA A 48 22.39 7.58 17.99
C ALA A 48 22.65 9.09 18.06
N GLY A 49 21.63 9.88 17.72
CA GLY A 49 21.70 11.35 17.67
C GLY A 49 22.46 11.93 16.46
N GLN A 50 23.17 11.11 15.68
CA GLN A 50 23.80 11.58 14.44
C GLN A 50 22.75 11.76 13.35
N ARG A 51 22.90 12.80 12.52
CA ARG A 51 22.01 13.07 11.38
C ARG A 51 22.79 12.88 10.08
N PRO A 52 22.59 11.76 9.36
CA PRO A 52 23.19 11.57 8.04
C PRO A 52 22.75 12.66 7.06
N GLN A 53 23.63 13.08 6.16
CA GLN A 53 23.27 14.07 5.13
C GLN A 53 22.14 13.55 4.20
N LEU A 54 22.05 12.23 4.01
CA LEU A 54 21.01 11.59 3.19
C LEU A 54 19.57 11.90 3.67
N VAL A 55 19.40 12.15 4.98
CA VAL A 55 18.09 12.47 5.59
C VAL A 55 17.80 13.98 5.63
N ASP A 56 18.69 14.81 5.05
CA ASP A 56 18.47 16.25 4.92
C ASP A 56 17.57 16.58 3.73
N ARG A 57 16.34 16.06 3.78
CA ARG A 57 15.31 16.28 2.78
C ARG A 57 14.29 17.30 3.29
N LYS A 58 13.68 18.03 2.36
CA LYS A 58 12.51 18.87 2.67
C LYS A 58 11.40 17.97 3.22
N SER A 59 11.09 18.12 4.51
CA SER A 59 10.03 17.42 5.21
C SER A 59 9.21 18.42 6.02
N LEU A 60 7.92 18.17 6.14
CA LEU A 60 7.01 18.96 7.00
C LEU A 60 7.20 18.63 8.49
N ARG A 61 8.03 17.63 8.82
CA ARG A 61 8.27 17.13 10.18
C ARG A 61 9.68 17.46 10.65
N ASN A 62 9.81 17.71 11.96
CA ASN A 62 11.09 18.01 12.58
C ASN A 62 11.96 16.74 12.68
N THR A 63 12.90 16.57 11.75
CA THR A 63 13.84 15.43 11.74
C THR A 63 15.17 15.74 12.45
N LYS A 64 15.27 16.85 13.21
CA LYS A 64 16.55 17.32 13.80
C LYS A 64 17.09 16.41 14.90
N GLY A 65 16.30 15.47 15.43
CA GLY A 65 16.72 14.53 16.48
C GLY A 65 17.73 13.46 16.03
N GLY A 66 18.04 13.36 14.74
CA GLY A 66 19.00 12.37 14.22
C GLY A 66 18.46 10.94 14.28
N LEU A 67 19.37 9.96 14.19
CA LEU A 67 19.04 8.55 14.29
C LEU A 67 18.66 8.19 15.72
N PHE A 68 17.54 7.49 15.88
CA PHE A 68 17.08 6.98 17.17
C PHE A 68 17.29 5.46 17.23
N PRO A 69 17.94 4.94 18.29
CA PRO A 69 18.04 3.49 18.48
C PRO A 69 16.68 2.90 18.81
N SER A 70 16.45 1.66 18.39
CA SER A 70 15.26 0.94 18.85
C SER A 70 15.30 0.81 20.38
N PRO A 71 14.20 1.14 21.09
CA PRO A 71 14.12 0.98 22.53
C PRO A 71 13.84 -0.46 22.95
N PHE A 72 13.55 -1.35 22.00
CA PHE A 72 13.14 -2.73 22.25
C PHE A 72 14.32 -3.70 22.21
N GLY A 73 14.20 -4.79 22.96
CA GLY A 73 15.12 -5.92 22.89
C GLY A 73 14.88 -6.76 21.64
N PHE A 74 15.93 -7.44 21.17
CA PHE A 74 15.88 -8.33 20.02
C PHE A 74 16.53 -9.66 20.35
N LYS A 75 15.93 -10.74 19.85
CA LYS A 75 16.45 -12.10 19.95
C LYS A 75 16.32 -12.80 18.60
N GLN A 76 17.16 -13.81 18.37
CA GLN A 76 17.05 -14.68 17.21
C GLN A 76 16.07 -15.81 17.51
N TYR A 77 15.22 -16.11 16.54
CA TYR A 77 14.22 -17.17 16.62
C TYR A 77 14.28 -18.06 15.37
N GLY A 78 13.74 -19.27 15.52
CA GLY A 78 13.66 -20.26 14.44
C GLY A 78 15.01 -20.80 13.99
N GLU A 79 14.97 -21.68 13.01
CA GLU A 79 16.15 -22.22 12.33
C GLU A 79 16.82 -21.16 11.46
N THR A 80 16.02 -20.21 10.94
CA THR A 80 16.54 -19.07 10.15
C THR A 80 17.35 -18.08 10.98
N GLY A 81 17.30 -18.15 12.31
CA GLY A 81 17.99 -17.22 13.21
C GLY A 81 17.50 -15.78 13.04
N LYS A 82 16.22 -15.60 12.66
CA LYS A 82 15.66 -14.29 12.37
C LYS A 82 15.62 -13.44 13.62
N TRP A 83 16.22 -12.25 13.56
CA TRP A 83 16.06 -11.23 14.61
C TRP A 83 14.63 -10.71 14.64
N VAL A 84 13.99 -10.83 15.81
CA VAL A 84 12.64 -10.31 16.11
C VAL A 84 12.66 -9.55 17.43
N SER A 85 11.92 -8.44 17.46
CA SER A 85 11.71 -7.62 18.64
C SER A 85 10.86 -8.33 19.70
N ASP A 86 11.14 -8.04 20.98
CA ASP A 86 10.33 -8.52 22.12
C ASP A 86 8.86 -8.03 22.07
N LEU A 87 8.51 -7.13 21.14
CA LEU A 87 7.13 -6.73 20.85
C LEU A 87 6.24 -7.86 20.30
N PHE A 88 6.82 -8.84 19.62
CA PHE A 88 6.07 -9.89 18.92
C PHE A 88 6.51 -11.30 19.32
N PRO A 89 6.48 -11.66 20.61
CA PRO A 89 7.03 -12.93 21.09
C PRO A 89 6.30 -14.14 20.53
N HIS A 90 4.99 -14.03 20.28
CA HIS A 90 4.20 -15.11 19.68
C HIS A 90 4.43 -15.24 18.17
N VAL A 91 4.54 -14.13 17.45
CA VAL A 91 4.86 -14.16 16.01
C VAL A 91 6.27 -14.69 15.78
N ALA A 92 7.19 -14.40 16.71
CA ALA A 92 8.56 -14.87 16.68
C ALA A 92 8.67 -16.42 16.65
N GLN A 93 7.66 -17.14 17.16
CA GLN A 93 7.62 -18.61 17.14
C GLN A 93 7.37 -19.18 15.73
N HIS A 94 6.89 -18.36 14.79
CA HIS A 94 6.52 -18.77 13.44
C HIS A 94 7.42 -18.18 12.36
N VAL A 95 8.59 -17.64 12.71
CA VAL A 95 9.46 -16.91 11.76
C VAL A 95 9.89 -17.71 10.55
N ASP A 96 10.02 -19.03 10.68
CA ASP A 96 10.43 -19.91 9.58
C ASP A 96 9.31 -20.14 8.56
N GLU A 97 8.06 -19.85 8.92
CA GLU A 97 6.89 -19.87 8.02
C GLU A 97 6.62 -18.49 7.38
N LEU A 98 7.36 -17.46 7.79
CA LEU A 98 7.19 -16.09 7.33
C LEU A 98 8.24 -15.72 6.29
N CYS A 99 7.78 -15.03 5.24
CA CYS A 99 8.68 -14.40 4.28
C CYS A 99 8.80 -12.91 4.59
N PHE A 100 10.02 -12.44 4.85
CA PHE A 100 10.29 -11.02 5.08
C PHE A 100 10.86 -10.36 3.82
N ILE A 101 10.25 -9.26 3.40
CA ILE A 101 10.69 -8.48 2.23
C ILE A 101 11.35 -7.19 2.72
N HIS A 102 12.68 -7.19 2.83
CA HIS A 102 13.48 -6.03 3.24
C HIS A 102 13.95 -5.14 2.07
N SER A 103 13.65 -5.55 0.83
CA SER A 103 14.03 -4.82 -0.38
C SER A 103 13.11 -3.65 -0.71
N MET A 104 12.01 -3.48 0.02
CA MET A 104 11.08 -2.37 -0.20
C MET A 104 11.72 -1.05 0.23
N HIS A 105 11.73 -0.07 -0.67
CA HIS A 105 12.20 1.28 -0.38
C HIS A 105 11.30 2.32 -1.06
N THR A 106 11.26 3.52 -0.48
CA THR A 106 10.60 4.68 -1.09
C THR A 106 11.47 5.92 -0.91
N ASN A 107 11.35 6.85 -1.85
CA ASN A 107 11.96 8.18 -1.75
C ASN A 107 11.04 9.21 -1.08
N ILE A 108 9.80 8.81 -0.76
CA ILE A 108 8.78 9.69 -0.19
C ILE A 108 8.85 9.66 1.34
N PRO A 109 9.18 10.79 2.00
CA PRO A 109 9.32 10.84 3.46
C PRO A 109 7.99 11.05 4.19
N GLU A 110 6.89 11.29 3.47
CA GLU A 110 5.58 11.66 4.03
C GLU A 110 4.59 10.50 3.98
N HIS A 111 3.76 10.36 5.01
CA HIS A 111 2.81 9.27 5.15
C HIS A 111 1.82 9.21 3.99
N ALA A 112 1.15 10.34 3.69
CA ALA A 112 0.12 10.39 2.65
C ALA A 112 0.67 9.97 1.27
N GLY A 113 1.84 10.49 0.89
CA GLY A 113 2.46 10.14 -0.39
C GLY A 113 2.97 8.69 -0.43
N ALA A 114 3.49 8.17 0.67
CA ALA A 114 3.93 6.78 0.77
C ALA A 114 2.75 5.79 0.68
N ILE A 115 1.61 6.12 1.29
CA ILE A 115 0.36 5.32 1.17
C ILE A 115 -0.07 5.25 -0.30
N LEU A 116 -0.03 6.38 -1.00
CA LEU A 116 -0.37 6.44 -2.42
C LEU A 116 0.59 5.60 -3.28
N MET A 117 1.91 5.71 -3.03
CA MET A 117 2.91 4.87 -3.69
C MET A 117 2.70 3.38 -3.44
N MET A 118 2.35 2.98 -2.22
CA MET A 118 2.10 1.58 -1.88
C MET A 118 0.91 1.00 -2.68
N ASN A 119 -0.14 1.80 -2.87
CA ASN A 119 -1.36 1.35 -3.54
C ASN A 119 -1.33 1.51 -5.06
N LEU A 120 -0.66 2.54 -5.58
CA LEU A 120 -0.68 2.90 -7.02
C LEU A 120 0.66 2.69 -7.73
N GLY A 121 1.76 2.51 -6.99
CA GLY A 121 3.12 2.57 -7.55
C GLY A 121 3.54 3.95 -8.06
N HIS A 122 2.71 4.98 -7.89
CA HIS A 122 2.96 6.34 -8.37
C HIS A 122 2.27 7.38 -7.47
N LEU A 123 2.78 8.60 -7.43
CA LEU A 123 2.17 9.72 -6.71
C LEU A 123 0.94 10.34 -7.40
N GLN A 124 0.57 9.85 -8.59
CA GLN A 124 -0.50 10.45 -9.38
C GLN A 124 -1.80 9.71 -9.06
N GLN A 125 -2.76 10.39 -8.45
CA GLN A 125 -3.99 9.79 -7.93
C GLN A 125 -4.90 9.19 -9.01
N SER A 126 -4.75 9.61 -10.27
CA SER A 126 -5.51 9.05 -11.40
C SER A 126 -4.98 7.71 -11.90
N ARG A 127 -3.86 7.20 -11.36
CA ARG A 127 -3.31 5.90 -11.77
C ARG A 127 -4.14 4.76 -11.17
N PRO A 128 -4.26 3.63 -11.89
CA PRO A 128 -4.94 2.44 -11.39
C PRO A 128 -4.29 1.93 -10.10
N SER A 129 -5.12 1.49 -9.15
CA SER A 129 -4.65 0.90 -7.91
C SER A 129 -4.27 -0.57 -8.07
N LEU A 130 -3.57 -1.13 -7.08
CA LEU A 130 -3.26 -2.54 -6.99
C LEU A 130 -4.52 -3.41 -7.20
N GLY A 131 -5.64 -3.05 -6.57
CA GLY A 131 -6.92 -3.74 -6.76
C GLY A 131 -7.43 -3.67 -8.20
N SER A 132 -7.34 -2.51 -8.85
CA SER A 132 -7.71 -2.37 -10.26
C SER A 132 -6.83 -3.22 -11.18
N TRP A 133 -5.52 -3.28 -10.93
CA TRP A 133 -4.60 -4.13 -11.68
C TRP A 133 -4.88 -5.62 -11.50
N LEU A 134 -5.21 -6.05 -10.28
CA LEU A 134 -5.55 -7.44 -10.00
C LEU A 134 -6.82 -7.85 -10.75
N VAL A 135 -7.88 -7.04 -10.70
CA VAL A 135 -9.13 -7.33 -11.42
C VAL A 135 -8.91 -7.28 -12.95
N TYR A 136 -8.09 -6.35 -13.43
CA TYR A 136 -7.75 -6.29 -14.85
C TYR A 136 -6.99 -7.54 -15.33
N GLY A 137 -6.01 -8.01 -14.53
CA GLY A 137 -5.14 -9.13 -14.92
C GLY A 137 -5.71 -10.52 -14.66
N LEU A 138 -6.59 -10.67 -13.66
CA LEU A 138 -7.13 -11.98 -13.24
C LEU A 138 -8.64 -12.12 -13.48
N GLY A 139 -9.35 -11.02 -13.73
CA GLY A 139 -10.81 -11.00 -13.73
C GLY A 139 -11.40 -11.08 -12.33
N THR A 140 -12.71 -11.33 -12.26
CA THR A 140 -13.46 -11.58 -11.02
C THR A 140 -14.31 -12.82 -11.19
N GLU A 141 -14.39 -13.68 -10.16
CA GLU A 141 -15.35 -14.78 -10.14
C GLU A 141 -16.79 -14.29 -9.97
N ASN A 142 -16.97 -13.14 -9.30
CA ASN A 142 -18.27 -12.51 -9.10
C ASN A 142 -18.66 -11.66 -10.32
N GLN A 143 -19.82 -11.99 -10.91
CA GLN A 143 -20.38 -11.29 -12.08
C GLN A 143 -21.53 -10.34 -11.73
N ASP A 144 -22.03 -10.42 -10.51
CA ASP A 144 -23.19 -9.64 -10.05
C ASP A 144 -22.75 -8.34 -9.37
N LEU A 145 -21.49 -8.24 -8.93
CA LEU A 145 -20.92 -7.08 -8.26
C LEU A 145 -19.62 -6.59 -8.91
N PRO A 146 -19.23 -5.32 -8.71
CA PRO A 146 -17.93 -4.82 -9.15
C PRO A 146 -16.78 -5.66 -8.58
N GLY A 147 -15.83 -6.06 -9.43
CA GLY A 147 -14.70 -6.91 -9.03
C GLY A 147 -13.73 -6.27 -8.01
N PHE A 148 -13.77 -4.95 -7.83
CA PHE A 148 -13.02 -4.23 -6.80
C PHE A 148 -13.93 -3.22 -6.11
N VAL A 149 -14.08 -3.39 -4.79
CA VAL A 149 -14.84 -2.49 -3.93
C VAL A 149 -13.92 -1.99 -2.84
N ALA A 150 -13.99 -0.69 -2.58
CA ALA A 150 -13.33 -0.09 -1.44
C ALA A 150 -14.36 0.62 -0.57
N MET A 151 -14.28 0.36 0.72
CA MET A 151 -15.23 0.87 1.70
C MET A 151 -14.47 1.67 2.74
N SER A 152 -15.03 2.82 3.12
CA SER A 152 -14.51 3.63 4.21
C SER A 152 -15.69 4.07 5.10
N PRO A 153 -15.70 3.68 6.38
CA PRO A 153 -16.88 3.89 7.22
C PRO A 153 -17.11 5.36 7.64
N ARG A 154 -16.11 6.25 7.57
CA ARG A 154 -16.24 7.65 8.06
C ARG A 154 -15.45 8.75 7.32
N ALA A 155 -14.61 8.44 6.33
CA ALA A 155 -13.78 9.44 5.66
C ALA A 155 -13.52 9.11 4.19
N GLN A 156 -13.25 10.11 3.35
CA GLN A 156 -12.61 9.84 2.05
C GLN A 156 -11.28 9.09 2.28
N PRO A 157 -10.91 8.12 1.43
CA PRO A 157 -9.64 7.42 1.56
C PRO A 157 -8.49 8.41 1.73
N VAL A 158 -7.67 8.21 2.77
CA VAL A 158 -6.56 9.11 3.09
C VAL A 158 -5.64 9.20 1.86
N ALA A 159 -5.26 10.43 1.51
CA ALA A 159 -4.50 10.78 0.31
C ALA A 159 -5.20 10.57 -1.03
N SER A 160 -6.54 10.54 -1.08
CA SER A 160 -7.27 10.33 -2.35
C SER A 160 -6.68 9.12 -3.10
N SER A 161 -6.31 8.09 -2.33
CA SER A 161 -6.03 6.78 -2.88
C SER A 161 -7.32 6.35 -3.58
N PRO A 162 -7.33 6.06 -4.89
CA PRO A 162 -8.48 5.50 -5.59
C PRO A 162 -8.71 4.04 -5.16
N THR A 163 -8.79 3.83 -3.86
CA THR A 163 -9.64 2.83 -3.23
C THR A 163 -11.08 3.28 -3.41
N GLY A 164 -11.58 3.17 -4.65
CA GLY A 164 -12.99 3.16 -5.01
C GLY A 164 -13.78 4.43 -4.67
N ALA A 165 -13.82 5.38 -5.60
CA ALA A 165 -15.02 6.17 -5.79
C ALA A 165 -15.60 5.78 -7.15
N ILE A 166 -16.82 5.25 -7.16
CA ILE A 166 -17.66 5.26 -8.35
C ILE A 166 -17.93 6.74 -8.64
N ARG A 167 -17.04 7.38 -9.39
CA ARG A 167 -17.42 8.59 -10.12
C ARG A 167 -18.25 8.08 -11.29
N SER A 168 -19.57 8.17 -11.16
CA SER A 168 -20.39 8.38 -12.35
C SER A 168 -19.75 9.55 -13.09
N CYS A 169 -19.27 9.31 -14.32
CA CYS A 169 -18.89 10.39 -15.21
C CYS A 169 -20.03 11.42 -15.18
N PRO A 170 -19.78 12.70 -14.84
CA PRO A 170 -20.78 13.72 -15.09
C PRO A 170 -20.99 13.70 -16.60
N ALA A 171 -22.22 13.45 -17.04
CA ALA A 171 -22.59 13.68 -18.43
C ALA A 171 -22.15 15.11 -18.80
N PRO A 172 -21.60 15.34 -20.01
CA PRO A 172 -21.24 16.68 -20.43
C PRO A 172 -22.49 17.56 -20.35
N THR A 173 -22.44 18.58 -19.49
CA THR A 173 -23.49 19.59 -19.40
C THR A 173 -23.62 20.26 -20.77
N PRO A 174 -24.81 20.30 -21.40
CA PRO A 174 -24.97 20.97 -22.67
C PRO A 174 -24.65 22.47 -22.50
N ALA A 175 -23.86 23.01 -23.42
CA ALA A 175 -23.47 24.42 -23.42
C ALA A 175 -24.70 25.33 -23.48
N PRO A 176 -24.71 26.48 -22.78
CA PRO A 176 -25.82 27.42 -22.85
C PRO A 176 -25.89 28.03 -24.25
N THR A 177 -26.99 27.81 -24.95
CA THR A 177 -27.34 28.52 -26.18
C THR A 177 -27.51 30.00 -25.87
N SER A 178 -26.60 30.83 -26.41
CA SER A 178 -26.73 32.29 -26.37
C SER A 178 -27.88 32.72 -27.28
N THR A 179 -29.05 32.98 -26.72
CA THR A 179 -30.06 33.81 -27.38
C THR A 179 -29.67 35.27 -27.21
N SER A 180 -29.16 35.89 -28.27
CA SER A 180 -29.04 37.35 -28.39
C SER A 180 -30.44 37.95 -28.50
N PRO A 181 -30.81 38.92 -27.63
CA PRO A 181 -31.98 39.74 -27.88
C PRO A 181 -31.62 40.80 -28.92
N ARG A 182 -32.55 40.98 -29.86
CA ARG A 182 -32.60 42.05 -30.85
C ARG A 182 -33.36 43.23 -30.26
#